data_AF-A0A1I3B2W8-F1
#
_entry.id   AF-A0A1I3B2W8-F1
#
_cell.length_a   1.000
_cell.length_b   1.000
_cell.length_c   1.000
_cell.angle_alpha   90.00
_cell.angle_beta   90.00
_cell.angle_gamma   90.00
#
_symmetry.space_group_name_H-M   'P 1'
#
loop_
_entity.id
_entity.type
_entity.pdbx_description
1 polymer ?
#
loop_
_entity_poly.entity_id
_entity_poly.type
_entity_poly.pdbx_seq_one_letter_code
_entity_poly.pdbx_strand_id
1 'polypeptide(L)'
;MKSAKLAPFALLAILVSAIVQAEPPHLRDRQTGKYLGNLSSNPYDANSVSNPYGRYGSEYSADSINNPYGKYGSQYSNDSPNNPYATNPPAIHSGDGSRY
;
A
#
# COMPACT_ATOMS: atom_id res chain seq x y z
N MET A 1 23.25 57.13 -29.89
CA MET A 1 23.28 56.54 -28.53
C MET A 1 22.07 55.64 -28.35
N LYS A 2 22.32 54.35 -28.00
CA LYS A 2 21.42 53.41 -27.30
C LYS A 2 20.16 52.98 -28.10
N SER A 3 19.78 51.72 -28.24
CA SER A 3 20.10 50.51 -27.46
C SER A 3 19.64 49.29 -28.27
N ALA A 4 20.50 48.28 -28.44
CA ALA A 4 20.08 46.96 -28.86
C ALA A 4 19.24 46.33 -27.74
N LYS A 5 17.99 45.95 -28.03
CA LYS A 5 17.23 45.07 -27.14
C LYS A 5 17.41 43.64 -27.64
N LEU A 6 18.43 42.95 -27.13
CA LEU A 6 18.40 41.49 -27.06
C LEU A 6 17.25 41.13 -26.11
N ALA A 7 16.16 40.59 -26.64
CA ALA A 7 15.25 39.81 -25.81
C ALA A 7 15.90 38.43 -25.59
N PRO A 8 16.10 38.00 -24.34
CA PRO A 8 16.77 36.74 -24.07
C PRO A 8 15.88 35.58 -24.54
N PHE A 9 16.47 34.65 -25.28
CA PHE A 9 16.26 33.20 -25.18
C PHE A 9 14.86 32.79 -24.69
N ALA A 10 13.92 32.41 -25.56
CA ALA A 10 13.82 31.04 -26.04
C ALA A 10 14.43 30.01 -25.06
N LEU A 11 13.76 29.72 -23.94
CA LEU A 11 13.62 28.38 -23.33
C LEU A 11 12.94 28.54 -21.96
N LEU A 12 11.66 28.16 -21.85
CA LEU A 12 11.20 27.55 -20.60
C LEU A 12 10.46 26.28 -20.95
N ALA A 13 11.22 25.35 -21.52
CA ALA A 13 10.81 23.98 -21.69
C ALA A 13 11.36 23.17 -20.51
N ILE A 14 10.44 22.46 -19.82
CA ILE A 14 10.68 21.22 -19.05
C ILE A 14 11.29 21.50 -17.65
N LEU A 15 10.76 21.00 -16.52
CA LEU A 15 10.35 19.62 -16.20
C LEU A 15 8.98 19.57 -15.50
N VAL A 16 8.03 18.85 -16.10
CA VAL A 16 7.07 18.10 -15.27
C VAL A 16 7.83 16.85 -14.85
N SER A 17 8.45 16.87 -13.68
CA SER A 17 8.94 15.64 -13.07
C SER A 17 7.71 14.78 -12.76
N ALA A 18 7.50 13.72 -13.53
CA ALA A 18 6.54 12.69 -13.19
C ALA A 18 6.97 12.11 -11.84
N ILE A 19 6.26 12.46 -10.77
CA ILE A 19 6.37 11.74 -9.51
C ILE A 19 5.81 10.34 -9.74
N VAL A 20 6.70 9.40 -10.05
CA VAL A 20 6.37 7.97 -10.04
C VAL A 20 6.23 7.58 -8.57
N GLN A 21 5.02 7.72 -8.02
CA GLN A 21 4.70 7.11 -6.72
C GLN A 21 4.45 5.63 -6.97
N ALA A 22 5.42 4.80 -6.56
CA ALA A 22 5.23 3.36 -6.54
C ALA A 22 4.09 3.02 -5.57
N GLU A 23 3.14 2.21 -6.02
CA GLU A 23 2.08 1.72 -5.15
C GLU A 23 2.73 0.91 -4.02
N PRO A 24 2.38 1.18 -2.74
CA PRO A 24 2.98 0.45 -1.63
C PRO A 24 2.65 -1.05 -1.77
N PRO A 25 3.55 -1.96 -1.36
CA PRO A 25 3.22 -3.37 -1.31
C PRO A 25 1.97 -3.60 -0.47
N HIS A 26 1.11 -4.51 -0.88
CA HIS A 26 -0.17 -4.77 -0.21
C HIS A 26 -0.46 -6.26 -0.09
N LEU A 27 -1.33 -6.59 0.87
CA LEU A 27 -1.76 -7.95 1.12
C LEU A 27 -2.99 -8.31 0.31
N ARG A 28 -3.00 -9.53 -0.23
CA ARG A 28 -4.21 -10.12 -0.83
C ARG A 28 -4.40 -11.55 -0.39
N ASP A 29 -5.66 -11.92 -0.20
CA ASP A 29 -6.07 -13.31 -0.07
C ASP A 29 -5.69 -14.09 -1.33
N ARG A 30 -4.96 -15.21 -1.19
CA ARG A 30 -4.41 -15.93 -2.35
C ARG A 30 -5.45 -16.61 -3.21
N GLN A 31 -6.57 -17.01 -2.61
CA GLN A 31 -7.65 -17.75 -3.29
C GLN A 31 -8.65 -16.80 -3.93
N THR A 32 -9.07 -15.78 -3.18
CA THR A 32 -10.15 -14.86 -3.60
C THR A 32 -9.62 -13.58 -4.23
N GLY A 33 -8.33 -13.26 -4.06
CA GLY A 33 -7.74 -12.00 -4.50
C GLY A 33 -8.19 -10.78 -3.71
N LYS A 34 -8.95 -10.98 -2.62
CA LYS A 34 -9.46 -9.90 -1.76
C LYS A 34 -8.31 -9.06 -1.22
N TYR A 35 -8.43 -7.74 -1.35
CA TYR A 35 -7.47 -6.78 -0.82
C TYR A 35 -7.57 -6.68 0.72
N LEU A 36 -6.41 -6.69 1.37
CA LEU A 36 -6.27 -6.74 2.83
C LEU A 36 -5.39 -5.61 3.40
N GLY A 37 -5.10 -4.58 2.62
CA GLY A 37 -4.39 -3.39 3.07
C GLY A 37 -2.95 -3.29 2.59
N ASN A 38 -2.42 -2.08 2.68
CA ASN A 38 -1.04 -1.72 2.35
C ASN A 38 -0.11 -2.06 3.51
N LEU A 39 1.02 -2.68 3.20
CA LEU A 39 2.17 -2.81 4.09
C LEU A 39 2.88 -1.46 4.22
N SER A 40 2.21 -0.53 4.90
CA SER A 40 2.67 0.83 5.15
C SER A 40 2.89 1.02 6.63
N SER A 41 3.96 1.73 7.01
CA SER A 41 4.21 2.15 8.39
C SER A 41 3.44 3.41 8.77
N ASN A 42 2.74 4.06 7.84
CA ASN A 42 1.96 5.26 8.13
C ASN A 42 0.66 4.86 8.87
N PRO A 43 0.48 5.24 10.15
CA PRO A 43 -0.70 4.86 10.92
C PRO A 43 -1.92 5.72 10.61
N TYR A 44 -1.79 6.78 9.80
CA TYR A 44 -2.89 7.68 9.43
C TYR A 44 -3.47 7.38 8.06
N ASP A 45 -2.79 6.54 7.27
CA ASP A 45 -3.29 6.12 5.96
C ASP A 45 -4.47 5.14 6.14
N ALA A 46 -5.58 5.40 5.43
CA ALA A 46 -6.82 4.61 5.59
C ALA A 46 -6.67 3.16 5.12
N ASN A 47 -5.72 2.90 4.22
CA ASN A 47 -5.44 1.59 3.65
C ASN A 47 -4.31 0.84 4.38
N SER A 48 -3.62 1.49 5.32
CA SER A 48 -2.48 0.91 6.03
C SER A 48 -2.88 -0.16 7.04
N VAL A 49 -2.14 -1.29 7.03
CA VAL A 49 -2.25 -2.32 8.07
C VAL A 49 -1.70 -1.85 9.43
N SER A 50 -0.96 -0.73 9.46
CA SER A 50 -0.49 -0.11 10.70
C SER A 50 -1.43 0.96 11.25
N ASN A 51 -2.57 1.23 10.60
CA ASN A 51 -3.59 2.15 11.12
C ASN A 51 -4.54 1.42 12.09
N PRO A 52 -4.44 1.63 13.42
CA PRO A 52 -5.23 0.90 14.42
C PRO A 52 -6.72 1.26 14.42
N TYR A 53 -7.08 2.36 13.77
CA TYR A 53 -8.47 2.81 13.60
C TYR A 53 -8.99 2.53 12.18
N GLY A 54 -8.11 2.10 11.27
CA GLY A 54 -8.42 1.83 9.88
C GLY A 54 -8.98 0.43 9.64
N ARG A 55 -9.62 0.24 8.49
CA ARG A 55 -10.26 -1.04 8.12
C ARG A 55 -9.28 -2.22 8.09
N TYR A 56 -8.03 -1.99 7.70
CA TYR A 56 -7.05 -3.06 7.47
C TYR A 56 -6.04 -3.24 8.60
N GLY A 57 -5.96 -2.29 9.54
CA GLY A 57 -5.05 -2.34 10.68
C GLY A 57 -5.73 -2.43 12.04
N SER A 58 -7.05 -2.15 12.14
CA SER A 58 -7.77 -2.20 13.41
C SER A 58 -7.98 -3.61 13.94
N GLU A 59 -7.84 -3.81 15.24
CA GLU A 59 -8.12 -5.10 15.90
C GLU A 59 -9.62 -5.48 15.90
N TYR A 60 -10.51 -4.55 15.54
CA TYR A 60 -11.97 -4.77 15.52
C TYR A 60 -12.53 -5.08 14.13
N SER A 61 -11.75 -4.84 13.07
CA SER A 61 -12.23 -5.02 11.70
C SER A 61 -12.14 -6.48 11.26
N ALA A 62 -13.17 -6.99 10.59
CA ALA A 62 -13.16 -8.34 10.02
C ALA A 62 -12.13 -8.54 8.90
N ASP A 63 -11.68 -7.43 8.27
CA ASP A 63 -10.75 -7.44 7.15
C ASP A 63 -9.29 -7.22 7.56
N SER A 64 -9.04 -7.00 8.86
CA SER A 64 -7.72 -6.67 9.39
C SER A 64 -6.93 -7.92 9.75
N ILE A 65 -5.64 -7.89 9.43
CA ILE A 65 -4.67 -8.91 9.88
C ILE A 65 -4.32 -8.78 11.36
N ASN A 66 -4.74 -7.69 12.01
CA ASN A 66 -4.50 -7.45 13.42
C ASN A 66 -5.71 -7.80 14.30
N ASN A 67 -6.82 -8.27 13.72
CA ASN A 67 -7.97 -8.73 14.51
C ASN A 67 -7.76 -10.18 15.00
N PRO A 68 -7.50 -10.42 16.30
CA PRO A 68 -7.18 -11.74 16.81
C PRO A 68 -8.36 -12.73 16.77
N TYR A 69 -9.58 -12.21 16.58
CA TYR A 69 -10.81 -12.99 16.46
C TYR A 69 -11.31 -13.07 15.00
N GLY A 70 -10.66 -12.34 14.09
CA GLY A 70 -11.06 -12.24 12.70
C GLY A 70 -10.44 -13.30 11.79
N LYS A 71 -11.06 -13.51 10.62
CA LYS A 71 -10.58 -14.45 9.59
C LYS A 71 -9.12 -14.19 9.20
N TYR A 72 -8.72 -12.93 9.08
CA TYR A 72 -7.40 -12.56 8.55
C TYR A 72 -6.35 -12.31 9.64
N GLY A 73 -6.71 -12.25 10.93
CA GLY A 73 -5.76 -11.97 12.01
C GLY A 73 -5.68 -13.02 13.12
N SER A 74 -6.66 -13.93 13.21
CA SER A 74 -6.68 -14.96 14.25
C SER A 74 -5.56 -15.98 14.08
N GLN A 75 -4.95 -16.41 15.19
CA GLN A 75 -3.94 -17.46 15.22
C GLN A 75 -4.47 -18.86 14.83
N TYR A 76 -5.80 -19.02 14.71
CA TYR A 76 -6.44 -20.29 14.38
C TYR A 76 -6.98 -20.35 12.94
N SER A 77 -6.95 -19.24 12.21
CA SER A 77 -7.50 -19.18 10.85
C SER A 77 -6.50 -19.65 9.82
N ASN A 78 -6.97 -20.40 8.82
CA ASN A 78 -6.15 -20.79 7.67
C ASN A 78 -5.76 -19.60 6.79
N ASP A 79 -6.49 -18.48 6.89
CA ASP A 79 -6.31 -17.28 6.07
C ASP A 79 -5.50 -16.18 6.76
N SER A 80 -4.92 -16.47 7.92
CA SER A 80 -4.23 -15.49 8.76
C SER A 80 -2.71 -15.66 8.66
N PRO A 81 -1.95 -14.56 8.50
CA PRO A 81 -0.49 -14.61 8.57
C PRO A 81 0.02 -14.91 9.99
N ASN A 82 -0.83 -14.76 11.02
CA ASN A 82 -0.47 -14.99 12.43
C ASN A 82 -0.64 -16.46 12.84
N ASN A 83 -1.19 -17.32 11.98
CA ASN A 83 -1.29 -18.75 12.23
C ASN A 83 -0.08 -19.49 11.63
N PRO A 84 0.81 -20.09 12.44
CA PRO A 84 1.99 -20.80 11.94
C PRO A 84 1.65 -22.05 11.12
N TYR A 85 0.41 -22.54 11.19
CA TYR A 85 -0.10 -23.67 10.42
C TYR A 85 -1.07 -23.24 9.31
N ALA A 86 -1.09 -21.96 8.95
CA ALA A 86 -1.98 -21.44 7.92
C ALA A 86 -1.75 -22.15 6.58
N THR A 87 -2.82 -22.70 6.01
CA THR A 87 -2.77 -23.31 4.67
C THR A 87 -3.03 -22.28 3.56
N ASN A 88 -3.63 -21.13 3.90
CA ASN A 88 -3.92 -20.03 2.98
C ASN A 88 -3.50 -18.63 3.51
N PRO A 89 -2.26 -18.41 4.01
CA PRO A 89 -1.84 -17.07 4.40
C PRO A 89 -1.98 -16.07 3.22
N PRO A 90 -2.22 -14.77 3.49
CA PRO A 90 -2.22 -13.74 2.47
C PRO A 90 -0.89 -13.68 1.71
N ALA A 91 -0.93 -13.32 0.43
CA ALA A 91 0.26 -13.04 -0.37
C ALA A 91 0.60 -11.55 -0.37
N ILE A 92 1.89 -11.25 -0.53
CA ILE A 92 2.39 -9.90 -0.73
C ILE A 92 2.39 -9.61 -2.23
N HIS A 93 1.81 -8.48 -2.61
CA HIS A 93 1.86 -7.94 -3.96
C HIS A 93 2.66 -6.65 -3.95
N SER A 94 3.70 -6.57 -4.78
CA SER A 94 4.44 -5.33 -4.98
C SER A 94 3.69 -4.42 -5.95
N GLY A 95 3.89 -3.10 -5.81
CA GLY A 95 3.28 -2.09 -6.68
C GLY A 95 3.71 -2.15 -8.16
N ASP A 96 4.67 -3.02 -8.50
CA ASP A 96 5.09 -3.32 -9.87
C ASP A 96 4.36 -4.55 -10.48
N GLY A 97 3.46 -5.18 -9.73
CA GLY A 97 2.70 -6.36 -10.15
C GLY A 97 3.35 -7.71 -9.80
N SER A 98 4.55 -7.71 -9.21
CA SER A 98 5.23 -8.94 -8.76
C SER A 98 4.59 -9.50 -7.48
N ARG A 99 4.57 -10.83 -7.33
CA ARG A 99 4.04 -11.55 -6.14
C ARG A 99 5.16 -12.27 -5.41
N TYR A 100 5.18 -12.16 -4.08
CA TYR A 100 6.15 -12.83 -3.19
C TYR A 100 5.43 -13.70 -2.15
#